data_AF-A0A1W9GEZ4-F1
#
_entry.id   AF-A0A1W9GEZ4-F1
#
_cell.length_a   1.000
_cell.length_b   1.000
_cell.length_c   1.000
_cell.angle_alpha   90.00
_cell.angle_beta   90.00
_cell.angle_gamma   90.00
#
_symmetry.space_group_name_H-M   'P 1'
#
loop_
_entity.id
_entity.type
_entity.pdbx_description
1 polymer ?
#
loop_
_entity_poly.entity_id
_entity_poly.type
_entity_poly.pdbx_seq_one_letter_code
_entity_poly.pdbx_strand_id
1 'polypeptide(L)' 'MILNHALVRAFERDLIRRTPVSYTQNIAIVEALRQEAQLLGAWPPADPLGGVETDVRLARALNVHTMA' A
#
# COMPACT_ATOMS: atom_id res chain seq x y z
N MET A 1 -19.30 -19.76 3.25
CA MET A 1 -19.54 -18.29 3.19
C MET A 1 -19.52 -17.76 4.60
N ILE A 2 -18.71 -16.74 4.92
CA ILE A 2 -18.67 -16.21 6.29
C ILE A 2 -19.85 -15.25 6.48
N LEU A 3 -20.70 -15.52 7.47
CA LEU A 3 -22.00 -14.86 7.64
C LEU A 3 -21.89 -13.52 8.41
N ASN A 4 -20.83 -13.32 9.18
CA ASN A 4 -20.66 -12.14 10.03
C ASN A 4 -19.38 -11.37 9.67
N HIS A 5 -19.50 -10.51 8.67
CA HIS A 5 -18.39 -9.67 8.19
C HIS A 5 -17.88 -8.68 9.26
N ALA A 6 -18.74 -8.20 10.16
CA ALA A 6 -18.34 -7.26 11.20
C ALA A 6 -17.39 -7.90 12.21
N LEU A 7 -17.69 -9.15 12.61
CA LEU A 7 -16.83 -9.92 13.51
C LEU A 7 -15.48 -10.25 12.84
N VAL A 8 -15.49 -10.63 11.56
CA VAL A 8 -14.25 -10.87 10.79
C VAL A 8 -13.39 -9.61 10.75
N ARG A 9 -13.96 -8.45 10.42
CA ARG A 9 -13.21 -7.18 10.40
C ARG A 9 -12.69 -6.77 11.77
N ALA A 10 -13.41 -7.11 12.85
CA ALA A 10 -12.93 -6.85 14.21
C ALA A 10 -11.73 -7.75 14.53
N PHE A 11 -11.80 -9.03 14.18
CA PHE A 11 -10.72 -10.00 14.33
C PHE A 11 -9.49 -9.60 13.51
N GLU A 12 -9.63 -9.27 12.23
CA GLU A 12 -8.51 -8.85 11.37
C GLU A 12 -7.79 -7.61 11.92
N ARG A 13 -8.54 -6.62 12.41
CA ARG A 13 -7.96 -5.42 13.03
C ARG A 13 -7.18 -5.76 14.30
N ASP A 14 -7.73 -6.64 15.13
CA ASP A 14 -7.05 -7.08 16.36
C ASP A 14 -5.79 -7.89 16.05
N LEU A 15 -5.85 -8.78 15.05
CA LEU A 15 -4.71 -9.54 14.56
C LEU A 15 -3.59 -8.61 14.08
N ILE A 16 -3.91 -7.65 13.20
CA ILE A 16 -2.93 -6.67 12.69
C ILE A 16 -2.26 -5.89 13.83
N ARG A 17 -3.02 -5.48 14.86
CA ARG A 17 -2.44 -4.75 16.01
C ARG A 17 -1.48 -5.60 16.84
N ARG A 18 -1.75 -6.90 16.96
CA ARG A 18 -0.96 -7.82 17.80
C ARG A 18 0.22 -8.42 17.05
N THR A 19 0.19 -8.42 15.72
CA THR A 19 1.27 -8.96 14.91
C THR A 19 2.36 -7.89 14.70
N PRO A 20 3.58 -8.09 15.24
CA PRO A 20 4.68 -7.17 14.99
C PRO A 20 5.05 -7.18 13.50
N VAL A 21 5.30 -6.01 12.94
CA VAL A 21 5.75 -5.88 11.56
C VAL A 21 7.21 -6.32 11.41
N SER A 22 7.48 -7.17 10.42
CA SER A 22 8.84 -7.56 10.05
C SER A 22 9.29 -6.75 8.85
N TYR A 23 10.23 -5.82 9.06
CA TYR A 23 10.77 -4.98 7.99
C TYR A 23 11.33 -5.83 6.85
N THR A 24 12.12 -6.86 7.16
CA THR A 24 12.75 -7.73 6.16
C THR A 24 11.71 -8.51 5.34
N GLN A 25 10.66 -9.01 6.00
CA GLN A 25 9.56 -9.68 5.32
C GLN A 25 8.78 -8.73 4.41
N ASN A 26 8.51 -7.52 4.88
CA ASN A 26 7.79 -6.51 4.11
C ASN A 26 8.56 -6.13 2.84
N ILE A 27 9.88 -5.93 2.95
CA ILE A 27 10.73 -5.64 1.78
C ILE A 27 10.75 -6.82 0.81
N ALA A 28 10.84 -8.06 1.30
CA ALA A 28 10.80 -9.24 0.45
C ALA A 28 9.48 -9.35 -0.34
N ILE A 29 8.35 -9.03 0.30
CA ILE A 29 7.04 -8.99 -0.36
C ILE A 29 6.99 -7.90 -1.44
N VAL A 30 7.45 -6.68 -1.12
CA VAL A 30 7.47 -5.57 -2.09
C VAL A 30 8.32 -5.91 -3.30
N GLU A 31 9.52 -6.47 -3.11
CA GLU A 31 10.38 -6.85 -4.22
C GLU A 31 9.79 -7.97 -5.08
N ALA A 32 9.13 -8.96 -4.47
CA ALA A 32 8.44 -10.01 -5.21
C ALA A 32 7.32 -9.44 -6.09
N LEU A 33 6.48 -8.56 -5.53
CA LEU A 33 5.40 -7.90 -6.28
C LEU A 33 5.94 -7.00 -7.39
N ARG A 34 7.05 -6.30 -7.15
CA ARG A 34 7.70 -5.47 -8.17
C ARG A 34 8.20 -6.31 -9.33
N GLN A 35 8.82 -7.46 -9.06
CA GLN A 35 9.28 -8.40 -10.09
C GLN A 35 8.09 -8.95 -10.90
N GLU A 36 7.01 -9.34 -10.24
CA GLU A 36 5.78 -9.79 -10.90
C GLU A 36 5.18 -8.69 -11.79
N ALA A 37 5.09 -7.45 -11.29
CA ALA A 37 4.60 -6.32 -12.06
C ALA A 37 5.47 -6.03 -13.30
N GLN A 38 6.79 -6.25 -13.23
CA GLN A 38 7.68 -6.17 -14.38
C GLN A 38 7.38 -7.27 -15.41
N LEU A 39 7.21 -8.51 -14.96
CA LEU A 39 6.86 -9.63 -15.84
C LEU A 39 5.51 -9.43 -16.54
N LEU A 40 4.56 -8.79 -15.85
CA LEU A 40 3.26 -8.43 -16.41
C LEU A 40 3.28 -7.17 -17.28
N GLY A 41 4.42 -6.47 -17.39
CA GLY A 41 4.53 -5.19 -18.12
C GLY A 41 3.77 -4.03 -17.47
N ALA A 42 3.34 -4.19 -16.21
CA ALA A 42 2.66 -3.16 -15.44
C ALA A 42 3.64 -2.17 -14.78
N TRP A 43 4.91 -2.56 -14.62
CA TRP A 43 5.97 -1.73 -14.06
C TRP A 43 7.26 -1.78 -14.89
N PRO A 44 7.95 -0.65 -15.16
CA PRO A 44 7.52 0.72 -14.83
C PRO A 44 6.30 1.14 -15.67
N PRO A 45 5.52 2.14 -15.20
CA PRO A 45 4.41 2.67 -15.98
C PRO A 45 4.90 3.29 -17.29
N ALA A 46 4.07 3.24 -18.33
CA ALA A 46 4.38 3.80 -19.63
C ALA A 46 4.55 5.33 -19.58
N ASP A 47 3.75 6.00 -18.73
CA ASP A 47 3.93 7.41 -18.39
C ASP A 47 4.56 7.51 -16.99
N PRO A 48 5.83 7.93 -16.88
CA PRO A 48 6.50 8.11 -15.59
C PRO A 48 5.85 9.18 -14.70
N LEU A 49 5.08 10.11 -15.29
CA LEU A 49 4.37 11.17 -14.57
C LEU A 49 2.88 10.87 -14.38
N GLY A 50 2.43 9.68 -14.82
CA GLY A 50 1.06 9.24 -14.66
C GLY A 50 0.67 9.25 -13.18
N GLY A 51 -0.38 10.01 -12.84
CA GLY A 51 -0.88 10.11 -11.47
C GLY A 51 -0.25 11.20 -10.60
N VAL A 52 0.84 11.85 -11.04
CA VAL A 52 1.55 12.89 -10.25
C VAL A 52 0.65 14.07 -9.89
N GLU A 53 -0.27 14.48 -10.77
CA GLU A 53 -1.23 15.55 -10.45
C GLU A 53 -2.12 15.19 -9.26
N THR A 54 -2.57 13.93 -9.19
CA THR A 54 -3.38 13.43 -8.08
C THR A 54 -2.56 13.42 -6.80
N ASP A 55 -1.30 12.98 -6.87
CA ASP A 55 -0.38 12.97 -5.72
C ASP A 55 -0.11 14.38 -5.20
N VAL A 56 0.13 15.35 -6.09
CA VAL A 56 0.30 16.77 -5.75
C VAL A 56 -0.96 17.32 -5.08
N ARG A 57 -2.14 17.01 -5.64
CA ARG A 57 -3.42 17.44 -5.05
C ARG A 57 -3.64 16.84 -3.67
N LEU A 58 -3.32 15.56 -3.49
CA LEU A 58 -3.42 14.87 -2.20
C LEU A 58 -2.43 15.47 -1.18
N ALA A 59 -1.18 15.69 -1.57
CA ALA A 59 -0.16 16.30 -0.72
C ALA A 59 -0.58 17.69 -0.24
N ARG A 60 -1.21 18.50 -1.11
CA ARG A 60 -1.81 19.79 -0.74
C ARG A 60 -2.96 19.64 0.26
N ALA A 61 -3.86 18.69 0.02
CA ALA A 61 -5.00 18.44 0.91
C ALA A 61 -4.58 17.95 2.31
N LEU A 62 -3.52 17.13 2.37
CA LEU A 62 -2.94 16.62 3.61
C LEU A 62 -1.94 17.58 4.27
N ASN A 63 -1.69 18.74 3.65
CA ASN A 63 -0.75 19.76 4.14
C ASN A 63 0.68 19.21 4.42
N VAL A 64 1.12 18.22 3.63
CA VAL A 64 2.42 17.52 3.78
C VAL A 64 3.62 18.46 3.53
N HIS A 65 3.35 19.70 3.11
CA HIS A 65 4.34 20.76 2.87
C HIS A 65 4.89 21.39 4.15
N THR A 66 4.38 21.04 5.33
CA THR A 66 4.84 21.57 6.62
C THR A 66 5.61 20.51 7.41
N MET A 67 6.81 20.18 6.95
CA MET A 67 7.87 19.75 7.85
C MET A 67 8.94 20.84 7.75
N ALA A 68 8.90 21.76 8.71
CA ALA A 68 9.98 22.69 9.03
C ALA A 68 11.01 21.98 9.91
#